data_AF-A0A1C7ECQ3-F1
#
_entry.id   AF-A0A1C7ECQ3-F1
#
_cell.length_a   1.000
_cell.length_b   1.000
_cell.length_c   1.000
_cell.angle_alpha   90.00
_cell.angle_beta   90.00
_cell.angle_gamma   90.00
#
_symmetry.space_group_name_H-M   'P 1'
#
loop_
_entity.id
_entity.type
_entity.pdbx_description
1 polymer ?
#
loop_
_entity_poly.entity_id
_entity_poly.type
_entity_poly.pdbx_seq_one_letter_code
_entity_poly.pdbx_strand_id
1 'polypeptide(L)'
;MRSLRFNGSRIVKTGLAIFLTATICVWFNWPPVFAVITAIVTVEPTVSDSIKKGLVRFPASAIGSAFAVLFITLFGNSPITYTLAAVATILVCYRLKLHAGLLVATLTSVAMVEVIHDHFLFSFFIRLGTTTIGLVVSTAVNMLVFPPNYSTDILKSIHSISGRAGSMLEHTFRTILYEGDDNLQEDKKVVKQLTTEIRKTEKLVHYQRDEASLYPWVRNREAELQMAERQLLFLDNFEYHLNALLRVSFEEIKWTKEERDLIMQAVTALADDLRHSINFDHKKHQDQLKSITDLFWENSKRVPANDAPNTSLFPPEFAILYELITIYDLVDKFFDPNSVKAVQEAIKS
;
A
#
# COMPACT_ATOMS: atom_id res chain seq x y z
N MET A 1 2.10 18.77 -21.18
CA MET A 1 1.07 17.71 -21.12
C MET A 1 1.31 16.85 -19.89
N ARG A 2 0.50 17.01 -18.83
CA ARG A 2 0.58 16.16 -17.63
C ARG A 2 0.05 14.77 -17.99
N SER A 3 0.88 13.73 -17.93
CA SER A 3 0.44 12.37 -18.16
C SER A 3 -0.49 11.93 -17.03
N LEU A 4 -1.79 11.89 -17.31
CA LEU A 4 -2.78 11.19 -16.50
C LEU A 4 -2.51 9.68 -16.55
N ARG A 5 -1.53 9.20 -15.77
CA ARG A 5 -1.35 7.76 -15.52
C ARG A 5 -2.08 7.41 -14.23
N PHE A 6 -3.42 7.41 -14.30
CA PHE A 6 -4.30 6.94 -13.25
C PHE A 6 -5.46 6.15 -13.89
N ASN A 7 -5.62 4.89 -13.49
CA ASN A 7 -6.84 4.06 -13.57
C ASN A 7 -7.49 3.68 -14.92
N GLY A 8 -7.02 4.16 -16.07
CA GLY A 8 -7.63 3.82 -17.37
C GLY A 8 -7.62 2.32 -17.70
N SER A 9 -6.54 1.61 -17.35
CA SER A 9 -6.41 0.17 -17.63
C SER A 9 -7.53 -0.66 -16.97
N ARG A 10 -7.87 -0.37 -15.71
CA ARG A 10 -8.95 -1.08 -15.02
C ARG A 10 -10.30 -0.84 -15.69
N ILE A 11 -10.60 0.41 -16.06
CA ILE A 11 -11.86 0.75 -16.73
C ILE A 11 -11.98 -0.01 -18.05
N VAL A 12 -10.90 -0.05 -18.84
CA VAL A 12 -10.86 -0.77 -20.12
C VAL A 12 -11.06 -2.27 -19.92
N LYS A 13 -10.32 -2.89 -18.98
CA LYS A 13 -10.47 -4.32 -18.67
C LYS A 13 -11.87 -4.66 -18.18
N THR A 14 -12.44 -3.87 -17.27
CA THR A 14 -13.79 -4.08 -16.77
C THR A 14 -14.81 -3.94 -17.91
N GLY A 15 -14.70 -2.90 -18.74
CA GLY A 15 -15.57 -2.71 -19.91
C GLY A 15 -15.52 -3.89 -20.88
N LEU A 16 -14.30 -4.38 -21.17
CA LEU A 16 -14.11 -5.53 -22.04
C LEU A 16 -14.64 -6.83 -21.42
N ALA A 17 -14.42 -7.04 -20.12
CA ALA A 17 -14.97 -8.19 -19.39
C ALA A 17 -16.50 -8.18 -19.42
N ILE A 18 -17.14 -7.02 -19.21
CA ILE A 18 -18.59 -6.85 -19.33
C ILE A 18 -19.07 -7.23 -20.73
N PHE A 19 -18.45 -6.67 -21.76
CA PHE A 19 -18.83 -6.90 -23.16
C PHE A 19 -18.72 -8.38 -23.55
N LEU A 20 -17.58 -9.01 -23.27
CA LEU A 20 -17.36 -10.43 -23.59
C LEU A 20 -18.30 -11.33 -22.80
N THR A 21 -18.49 -11.06 -21.50
CA THR A 21 -19.39 -11.85 -20.65
C THR A 21 -20.83 -11.79 -21.15
N ALA A 22 -21.33 -10.58 -21.46
CA ALA A 22 -22.68 -10.40 -21.98
C ALA A 22 -22.86 -11.09 -23.34
N THR A 23 -21.88 -10.96 -24.24
CA THR A 23 -21.90 -11.60 -25.56
C THR A 23 -21.98 -13.12 -25.45
N ILE A 24 -21.18 -13.71 -24.56
CA ILE A 24 -21.22 -15.15 -24.30
C ILE A 24 -22.59 -15.58 -23.75
N CYS A 25 -23.15 -14.85 -22.78
CA CYS A 25 -24.48 -15.16 -22.24
C CYS A 25 -25.59 -15.07 -23.29
N VAL A 26 -25.57 -14.06 -24.15
CA VAL A 26 -26.54 -13.93 -25.26
C VAL A 26 -26.44 -15.11 -26.22
N TRP A 27 -25.21 -15.58 -26.52
CA TRP A 27 -25.02 -16.75 -27.37
C TRP A 27 -25.60 -18.03 -26.77
N PHE A 28 -25.49 -18.21 -25.45
CA PHE A 28 -26.12 -19.33 -24.73
C PHE A 28 -27.62 -19.13 -24.44
N ASN A 29 -28.23 -18.01 -24.85
CA ASN A 29 -29.58 -17.60 -24.46
C ASN A 29 -29.80 -17.54 -22.93
N TRP A 30 -28.78 -17.14 -22.18
CA TRP A 30 -28.84 -16.99 -20.71
C TRP A 30 -28.94 -15.52 -20.31
N PRO A 31 -29.63 -15.17 -19.20
CA PRO A 31 -29.74 -13.79 -18.74
C PRO A 31 -28.35 -13.20 -18.41
N PRO A 32 -27.89 -12.16 -19.13
CA PRO A 32 -26.51 -11.66 -19.00
C PRO A 32 -26.28 -10.85 -17.72
N VAL A 33 -27.34 -10.26 -17.14
CA VAL A 33 -27.26 -9.29 -16.04
C VAL A 33 -26.39 -9.79 -14.89
N PHE A 34 -26.61 -11.02 -14.43
CA PHE A 34 -25.88 -11.57 -13.29
C PHE A 34 -24.45 -12.01 -13.63
N ALA A 35 -24.22 -12.52 -14.83
CA ALA A 35 -22.88 -12.82 -15.30
C ALA A 35 -22.04 -11.54 -15.36
N VAL A 36 -22.63 -10.45 -15.88
CA VAL A 36 -22.00 -9.12 -15.95
C VAL A 36 -21.72 -8.57 -14.56
N ILE A 37 -22.67 -8.63 -13.62
CA ILE A 37 -22.43 -8.23 -12.23
C ILE A 37 -21.26 -9.00 -11.64
N THR A 38 -21.22 -10.33 -11.83
CA THR A 38 -20.12 -11.18 -11.37
C THR A 38 -18.79 -10.77 -12.03
N ALA A 39 -18.78 -10.45 -13.33
CA ALA A 39 -17.59 -9.99 -14.02
C ALA A 39 -17.08 -8.66 -13.43
N ILE A 40 -17.98 -7.69 -13.18
CA ILE A 40 -17.66 -6.37 -12.63
C ILE A 40 -16.97 -6.49 -11.28
N VAL A 41 -17.59 -7.24 -10.36
CA VAL A 41 -17.06 -7.36 -9.00
C VAL A 41 -15.76 -8.17 -8.96
N THR A 42 -15.52 -9.06 -9.93
CA THR A 42 -14.37 -9.99 -9.98
C THR A 42 -13.12 -9.39 -10.59
N VAL A 43 -13.22 -8.29 -11.32
CA VAL A 43 -12.03 -7.53 -11.72
C VAL A 43 -11.41 -6.83 -10.52
N GLU A 44 -10.35 -7.43 -10.00
CA GLU A 44 -9.55 -6.95 -8.87
C GLU A 44 -8.20 -6.35 -9.35
N PRO A 45 -7.45 -5.62 -8.49
CA PRO A 45 -6.15 -5.06 -8.86
C PRO A 45 -5.14 -6.12 -9.32
N THR A 46 -5.18 -7.31 -8.71
CA THR A 46 -4.35 -8.46 -9.06
C THR A 46 -5.21 -9.59 -9.64
N VAL A 47 -4.61 -10.38 -10.54
CA VAL A 47 -5.19 -11.63 -11.04
C VAL A 47 -5.30 -12.63 -9.90
N SER A 48 -4.30 -12.66 -9.01
CA SER A 48 -4.33 -13.45 -7.76
C SER A 48 -5.57 -13.19 -6.93
N ASP A 49 -5.90 -11.93 -6.66
CA ASP A 49 -7.09 -11.59 -5.90
C ASP A 49 -8.37 -11.91 -6.67
N SER A 50 -8.37 -11.72 -7.99
CA SER A 50 -9.51 -12.06 -8.86
C SER A 50 -9.86 -13.55 -8.71
N ILE A 51 -8.85 -14.43 -8.76
CA ILE A 51 -9.00 -15.88 -8.58
C ILE A 51 -9.41 -16.22 -7.15
N LYS A 52 -8.67 -15.75 -6.13
CA LYS A 52 -8.92 -16.06 -4.71
C LYS A 52 -10.35 -15.64 -4.30
N LYS A 53 -10.77 -14.43 -4.66
CA LYS A 53 -12.13 -13.93 -4.36
C LYS A 53 -13.18 -14.60 -5.24
N GLY A 54 -12.85 -14.94 -6.49
CA GLY A 54 -13.72 -15.70 -7.38
C GLY A 54 -14.09 -17.06 -6.80
N LEU A 55 -13.12 -17.78 -6.25
CA LEU A 55 -13.31 -19.08 -5.56
C LEU A 55 -14.20 -18.97 -4.32
N VAL A 56 -14.19 -17.82 -3.63
CA VAL A 56 -15.08 -17.55 -2.49
C VAL A 56 -16.49 -17.14 -2.95
N ARG A 57 -16.58 -16.38 -4.05
CA ARG A 57 -17.84 -15.85 -4.59
C ARG A 57 -18.71 -16.92 -5.25
N PHE A 58 -18.10 -17.90 -5.91
CA PHE A 58 -18.84 -18.99 -6.54
C PHE A 58 -19.74 -19.75 -5.55
N PRO A 59 -19.23 -20.35 -4.46
CA PRO A 59 -20.06 -21.04 -3.48
C PRO A 59 -21.02 -20.09 -2.75
N ALA A 60 -20.62 -18.83 -2.50
CA ALA A 60 -21.51 -17.84 -1.90
C ALA A 60 -22.75 -17.56 -2.78
N SER A 61 -22.55 -17.37 -4.09
CA SER A 61 -23.65 -17.17 -5.04
C SER A 61 -24.52 -18.42 -5.18
N ALA A 62 -23.92 -19.62 -5.14
CA ALA A 62 -24.65 -20.88 -5.10
C ALA A 62 -25.56 -20.98 -3.87
N ILE A 63 -25.07 -20.61 -2.68
CA ILE A 63 -25.85 -20.58 -1.45
C ILE A 63 -27.01 -19.58 -1.57
N GLY A 64 -26.75 -18.37 -2.08
CA GLY A 64 -27.78 -17.37 -2.31
C GLY A 64 -28.87 -17.86 -3.26
N SER A 65 -28.48 -18.50 -4.36
CA SER A 65 -29.40 -19.10 -5.32
C SER A 65 -30.21 -20.24 -4.73
N ALA A 66 -29.58 -21.09 -3.90
CA ALA A 66 -30.25 -22.20 -3.23
C ALA A 66 -31.31 -21.71 -2.24
N PHE A 67 -31.00 -20.68 -1.45
CA PHE A 67 -31.98 -20.08 -0.54
C PHE A 67 -33.10 -19.35 -1.27
N ALA A 68 -32.82 -18.67 -2.38
CA ALA A 68 -33.87 -18.10 -3.22
C ALA A 68 -34.86 -19.17 -3.66
N VAL A 69 -34.36 -20.28 -4.22
CA VAL A 69 -35.16 -21.44 -4.65
C VAL A 69 -35.93 -22.07 -3.48
N LEU A 70 -35.29 -22.23 -2.32
CA LEU A 70 -35.95 -22.80 -1.15
C LEU A 70 -37.14 -21.94 -0.70
N PHE A 71 -36.93 -20.64 -0.46
CA PHE A 71 -37.97 -19.80 0.11
C PHE A 71 -39.07 -19.43 -0.89
N ILE A 72 -38.76 -19.28 -2.18
CA ILE A 72 -39.80 -19.04 -3.21
C ILE A 72 -40.76 -20.23 -3.31
N THR A 73 -40.25 -21.46 -3.17
CA THR A 73 -41.10 -22.67 -3.19
C THR A 73 -41.99 -22.79 -1.95
N LEU A 74 -41.53 -22.27 -0.80
CA LEU A 74 -42.28 -22.35 0.46
C LEU A 74 -43.31 -21.23 0.64
N PHE A 75 -42.97 -20.01 0.21
CA PHE A 75 -43.73 -18.79 0.55
C PHE A 75 -44.20 -17.99 -0.66
N GLY A 76 -43.90 -18.43 -1.89
CA GLY A 76 -44.22 -17.69 -3.10
C GLY A 76 -43.48 -16.35 -3.19
N ASN A 77 -43.88 -15.49 -4.12
CA ASN A 77 -43.29 -14.16 -4.27
C ASN A 77 -43.91 -13.21 -3.23
N SER A 78 -43.26 -13.06 -2.07
CA SER A 78 -43.72 -12.22 -0.96
C SER A 78 -42.56 -11.52 -0.26
N PRO A 79 -42.79 -10.41 0.47
CA PRO A 79 -41.73 -9.73 1.24
C PRO A 79 -41.01 -10.65 2.25
N ILE A 80 -41.73 -11.64 2.78
CA ILE A 80 -41.17 -12.63 3.71
C ILE A 80 -40.12 -13.50 3.00
N THR A 81 -40.37 -13.88 1.75
CA THR A 81 -39.46 -14.67 0.93
C THR A 81 -38.11 -13.96 0.73
N TYR A 82 -38.14 -12.69 0.32
CA TYR A 82 -36.92 -11.89 0.16
C TYR A 82 -36.14 -11.79 1.48
N THR A 83 -36.85 -11.55 2.59
CA THR A 83 -36.25 -11.39 3.91
C THR A 83 -35.56 -12.67 4.37
N LEU A 84 -36.26 -13.81 4.31
CA LEU A 84 -35.71 -15.09 4.73
C LEU A 84 -34.56 -15.53 3.84
N ALA A 85 -34.67 -15.38 2.51
CA ALA A 85 -33.61 -15.72 1.58
C ALA A 85 -32.35 -14.89 1.84
N ALA A 86 -32.48 -13.58 2.02
CA ALA A 86 -31.34 -12.71 2.31
C ALA A 86 -30.70 -13.03 3.67
N VAL A 87 -31.49 -13.10 4.74
CA VAL A 87 -30.97 -13.33 6.11
C VAL A 87 -30.31 -14.71 6.22
N ALA A 88 -30.92 -15.76 5.66
CA ALA A 88 -30.33 -17.11 5.65
C ALA A 88 -29.02 -17.12 4.85
N THR A 89 -28.99 -16.47 3.68
CA THR A 89 -27.77 -16.34 2.86
C THR A 89 -26.66 -15.63 3.63
N ILE A 90 -26.97 -14.51 4.30
CA ILE A 90 -26.01 -13.76 5.13
C ILE A 90 -25.45 -14.65 6.22
N LEU A 91 -26.33 -15.30 6.98
CA LEU A 91 -25.95 -16.11 8.13
C LEU A 91 -25.04 -17.27 7.72
N VAL A 92 -25.40 -17.99 6.66
CA VAL A 92 -24.61 -19.14 6.18
C VAL A 92 -23.29 -18.68 5.56
N CYS A 93 -23.30 -17.66 4.71
CA CYS A 93 -22.06 -17.12 4.13
C CYS A 93 -21.11 -16.62 5.21
N TYR A 94 -21.63 -15.96 6.26
CA TYR A 94 -20.83 -15.51 7.39
C TYR A 94 -20.24 -16.68 8.17
N ARG A 95 -21.04 -17.72 8.48
CA ARG A 95 -20.57 -18.94 9.17
C ARG A 95 -19.51 -19.70 8.39
N LEU A 96 -19.62 -19.72 7.06
CA LEU A 96 -18.65 -20.34 6.15
C LEU A 96 -17.47 -19.42 5.79
N LYS A 97 -17.38 -18.23 6.40
CA LYS A 97 -16.31 -17.23 6.17
C LYS A 97 -16.22 -16.75 4.71
N LEU A 98 -17.32 -16.77 3.96
CA LEU A 98 -17.40 -16.35 2.55
C LEU A 98 -17.59 -14.83 2.39
N HIS A 99 -16.85 -14.03 3.17
CA HIS A 99 -17.08 -12.57 3.28
C HIS A 99 -16.96 -11.83 1.93
N ALA A 100 -16.01 -12.23 1.07
CA ALA A 100 -15.81 -11.61 -0.24
C ALA A 100 -16.99 -11.82 -1.23
N GLY A 101 -17.84 -12.82 -0.95
CA GLY A 101 -19.03 -13.13 -1.74
C GLY A 101 -20.35 -12.71 -1.11
N LEU A 102 -20.33 -12.21 0.13
CA LEU A 102 -21.55 -11.91 0.91
C LEU A 102 -22.52 -10.99 0.15
N LEU A 103 -22.03 -9.83 -0.33
CA LEU A 103 -22.85 -8.85 -1.06
C LEU A 103 -23.45 -9.44 -2.34
N VAL A 104 -22.64 -10.17 -3.12
CA VAL A 104 -23.09 -10.77 -4.38
C VAL A 104 -24.09 -11.89 -4.11
N ALA A 105 -23.87 -12.69 -3.06
CA ALA A 105 -24.75 -13.77 -2.64
C ALA A 105 -26.12 -13.26 -2.18
N THR A 106 -26.16 -12.17 -1.39
CA THR A 106 -27.42 -11.56 -0.96
C THR A 106 -28.18 -10.92 -2.11
N LEU A 107 -27.47 -10.23 -3.00
CA LEU A 107 -28.08 -9.71 -4.23
C LEU A 107 -28.64 -10.85 -5.08
N THR A 108 -27.90 -11.96 -5.19
CA THR A 108 -28.36 -13.18 -5.89
C THR A 108 -29.62 -13.72 -5.25
N SER A 109 -29.65 -13.87 -3.91
CA SER A 109 -30.77 -14.48 -3.21
C SER A 109 -32.06 -13.66 -3.34
N VAL A 110 -31.94 -12.33 -3.33
CA VAL A 110 -33.08 -11.41 -3.48
C VAL A 110 -33.53 -11.36 -4.94
N ALA A 111 -32.61 -11.09 -5.87
CA ALA A 111 -32.98 -10.84 -7.26
C ALA A 111 -33.49 -12.11 -7.98
N MET A 112 -33.12 -13.31 -7.52
CA MET A 112 -33.66 -14.54 -8.08
C MET A 112 -35.11 -14.81 -7.69
N VAL A 113 -35.61 -14.30 -6.55
CA VAL A 113 -37.00 -14.50 -6.13
C VAL A 113 -37.99 -13.93 -7.17
N GLU A 114 -37.62 -12.83 -7.83
CA GLU A 114 -38.44 -12.20 -8.88
C GLU A 114 -38.33 -12.91 -10.24
N VAL A 115 -37.22 -13.62 -10.50
CA VAL A 115 -36.91 -14.19 -11.82
C VAL A 115 -37.36 -15.65 -11.94
N ILE A 116 -37.49 -16.38 -10.83
CA ILE A 116 -37.88 -17.79 -10.84
C ILE A 116 -39.40 -17.93 -11.00
N HIS A 117 -39.84 -18.44 -12.15
CA HIS A 117 -41.27 -18.63 -12.45
C HIS A 117 -41.71 -20.10 -12.44
N ASP A 118 -41.06 -20.99 -13.23
CA ASP A 118 -41.54 -22.38 -13.37
C ASP A 118 -40.49 -23.48 -13.12
N HIS A 119 -39.24 -23.29 -13.59
CA HIS A 119 -38.20 -24.31 -13.48
C HIS A 119 -37.13 -23.93 -12.44
N PHE A 120 -37.40 -24.23 -11.16
CA PHE A 120 -36.53 -23.90 -10.02
C PHE A 120 -35.10 -24.45 -10.17
N LEU A 121 -34.95 -25.75 -10.44
CA LEU A 121 -33.64 -26.39 -10.61
C LEU A 121 -32.89 -25.86 -11.84
N PHE A 122 -33.60 -25.64 -12.94
CA PHE A 122 -33.01 -25.06 -14.14
C PHE A 122 -32.47 -23.65 -13.87
N SER A 123 -33.26 -22.81 -13.20
CA SER A 123 -32.86 -21.45 -12.81
C SER A 123 -31.64 -21.43 -11.91
N PHE A 124 -31.52 -22.40 -10.99
CA PHE A 124 -30.33 -22.59 -10.16
C PHE A 124 -29.08 -22.92 -11.01
N PHE A 125 -29.16 -23.89 -11.92
CA PHE A 125 -28.01 -24.25 -12.77
C PHE A 125 -27.62 -23.13 -13.74
N ILE A 126 -28.60 -22.41 -14.31
CA ILE A 126 -28.35 -21.22 -15.12
C ILE A 126 -27.61 -20.15 -14.28
N ARG A 127 -27.98 -20.01 -13.00
CA ARG A 127 -27.28 -19.07 -12.12
C ARG A 127 -25.83 -19.47 -11.88
N LEU A 128 -25.56 -20.76 -11.63
CA LEU A 128 -24.19 -21.25 -11.47
C LEU A 128 -23.39 -21.06 -12.76
N GLY A 129 -23.99 -21.36 -13.91
CA GLY A 129 -23.38 -21.18 -15.23
C GLY A 129 -23.02 -19.73 -15.50
N THR A 130 -23.97 -18.80 -15.35
CA THR A 130 -23.74 -17.36 -15.55
C THR A 130 -22.68 -16.79 -14.59
N THR A 131 -22.69 -17.24 -13.33
CA THR A 131 -21.64 -16.85 -12.35
C THR A 131 -20.27 -17.37 -12.79
N THR A 132 -20.19 -18.62 -13.25
CA THR A 132 -18.94 -19.22 -13.75
C THR A 132 -18.41 -18.46 -14.96
N ILE A 133 -19.26 -18.13 -15.94
CA ILE A 133 -18.88 -17.33 -17.11
C ILE A 133 -18.31 -15.98 -16.66
N GLY A 134 -19.02 -15.27 -15.78
CA GLY A 134 -18.55 -13.98 -15.27
C GLY A 134 -17.18 -14.08 -14.57
N LEU A 135 -16.96 -15.10 -13.74
CA LEU A 135 -15.69 -15.34 -13.05
C LEU A 135 -14.57 -15.65 -14.04
N VAL A 136 -14.79 -16.58 -14.96
CA VAL A 136 -13.78 -17.03 -15.93
C VAL A 136 -13.40 -15.90 -16.88
N VAL A 137 -14.38 -15.23 -17.48
CA VAL A 137 -14.15 -14.17 -18.48
C VAL A 137 -13.46 -12.97 -17.83
N SER A 138 -13.92 -12.50 -16.66
CA SER A 138 -13.27 -11.37 -15.99
C SER A 138 -11.83 -11.67 -15.56
N THR A 139 -11.57 -12.88 -15.04
CA THR A 139 -10.22 -13.31 -14.68
C THR A 139 -9.32 -13.39 -15.90
N ALA A 140 -9.82 -14.01 -16.99
CA ALA A 140 -9.08 -14.13 -18.24
C ALA A 140 -8.76 -12.75 -18.84
N VAL A 141 -9.71 -11.82 -18.84
CA VAL A 141 -9.46 -10.44 -19.28
C VAL A 141 -8.45 -9.76 -18.37
N ASN A 142 -8.53 -9.93 -17.05
CA ASN A 142 -7.58 -9.29 -16.13
C ASN A 142 -6.14 -9.78 -16.33
N MET A 143 -6.00 -11.07 -16.67
CA MET A 143 -4.74 -11.73 -17.00
C MET A 143 -4.17 -11.32 -18.36
N LEU A 144 -4.98 -11.35 -19.41
CA LEU A 144 -4.49 -11.21 -20.79
C LEU A 144 -4.38 -9.75 -21.25
N VAL A 145 -5.23 -8.87 -20.74
CA VAL A 145 -5.33 -7.48 -21.21
C VAL A 145 -4.58 -6.61 -20.23
N PHE A 146 -3.44 -6.03 -20.64
CA PHE A 146 -2.56 -5.20 -19.82
C PHE A 146 -2.26 -5.81 -18.44
N PRO A 147 -1.54 -6.96 -18.37
CA PRO A 147 -1.30 -7.68 -17.12
C PRO A 147 -0.79 -6.73 -16.02
N PRO A 148 -1.28 -6.84 -14.77
CA PRO A 148 -0.87 -5.96 -13.69
C PRO A 148 0.65 -6.02 -13.48
N ASN A 149 1.30 -4.85 -13.51
CA ASN A 149 2.72 -4.72 -13.21
C ASN A 149 2.94 -3.38 -12.51
N TYR A 150 3.41 -3.44 -11.27
CA TYR A 150 3.59 -2.30 -10.40
C TYR A 150 5.06 -1.93 -10.17
N SER A 151 6.03 -2.70 -10.69
CA SER A 151 7.46 -2.50 -10.45
C SER A 151 7.92 -1.07 -10.73
N THR A 152 7.53 -0.50 -11.88
CA THR A 152 7.95 0.87 -12.24
C THR A 152 7.30 1.93 -11.36
N ASP A 153 6.07 1.69 -10.91
CA ASP A 153 5.34 2.63 -10.07
C ASP A 153 5.89 2.62 -8.64
N ILE A 154 6.29 1.44 -8.15
CA ILE A 154 6.98 1.25 -6.87
C ILE A 154 8.31 2.03 -6.88
N LEU A 155 9.19 1.78 -7.86
CA LEU A 155 10.50 2.43 -7.94
C LEU A 155 10.38 3.96 -8.03
N LYS A 156 9.45 4.46 -8.85
CA LYS A 156 9.18 5.90 -8.95
C LYS A 156 8.65 6.49 -7.65
N SER A 157 7.77 5.76 -6.96
CA SER A 157 7.21 6.19 -5.68
C SER A 157 8.30 6.25 -4.61
N ILE A 158 9.14 5.22 -4.50
CA ILE A 158 10.27 5.19 -3.56
C ILE A 158 11.20 6.38 -3.82
N HIS A 159 11.64 6.59 -5.07
CA HIS A 159 12.51 7.73 -5.39
C HIS A 159 11.88 9.08 -5.05
N SER A 160 10.58 9.26 -5.33
CA SER A 160 9.83 10.46 -4.97
C SER A 160 9.66 10.64 -3.46
N ILE A 161 9.48 9.55 -2.70
CA ILE A 161 9.39 9.59 -1.24
C ILE A 161 10.76 9.93 -0.64
N SER A 162 11.85 9.28 -1.09
CA SER A 162 13.22 9.58 -0.64
C SER A 162 13.60 11.04 -0.87
N GLY A 163 13.36 11.58 -2.07
CA GLY A 163 13.66 12.99 -2.35
C GLY A 163 12.85 13.97 -1.49
N ARG A 164 11.57 13.65 -1.21
CA ARG A 164 10.74 14.46 -0.29
C ARG A 164 11.21 14.33 1.16
N ALA A 165 11.60 13.14 1.59
CA ALA A 165 12.15 12.88 2.92
C ALA A 165 13.43 13.70 3.15
N GLY A 166 14.34 13.73 2.17
CA GLY A 166 15.55 14.57 2.21
C GLY A 166 15.22 16.07 2.30
N SER A 167 14.29 16.56 1.47
CA SER A 167 13.85 17.96 1.55
C SER A 167 13.18 18.32 2.88
N MET A 168 12.42 17.38 3.46
CA MET A 168 11.79 17.57 4.75
C MET A 168 12.84 17.63 5.87
N LEU A 169 13.84 16.75 5.84
CA LEU A 169 14.94 16.76 6.80
C LEU A 169 15.68 18.10 6.78
N GLU A 170 16.02 18.58 5.58
CA GLU A 170 16.69 19.87 5.41
C GLU A 170 15.84 21.03 5.94
N HIS A 171 14.53 21.02 5.65
CA HIS A 171 13.60 22.02 6.17
C HIS A 171 13.51 21.98 7.70
N THR A 172 13.28 20.80 8.29
CA THR A 172 13.15 20.62 9.73
C THR A 172 14.40 21.12 10.46
N PHE A 173 15.60 20.75 10.02
CA PHE A 173 16.82 21.23 10.67
C PHE A 173 17.04 22.74 10.45
N ARG A 174 16.67 23.30 9.30
CA ARG A 174 16.73 24.75 9.09
C ARG A 174 15.83 25.49 10.09
N THR A 175 14.62 24.99 10.31
CA THR A 175 13.68 25.55 11.29
C THR A 175 14.23 25.46 12.71
N ILE A 176 14.75 24.29 13.10
CA ILE A 176 15.37 24.04 14.41
C ILE A 176 16.57 24.96 14.67
N LEU A 177 17.43 25.16 13.67
CA LEU A 177 18.70 25.87 13.84
C LEU A 177 18.55 27.40 13.72
N TYR A 178 17.56 27.90 12.97
CA TYR A 178 17.53 29.31 12.55
C TYR A 178 16.16 30.02 12.66
N GLU A 179 15.02 29.35 12.48
CA GLU A 179 13.74 30.05 12.19
C GLU A 179 12.66 29.95 13.30
N GLY A 180 12.77 29.04 14.27
CA GLY A 180 11.78 28.91 15.37
C GLY A 180 10.45 28.26 14.94
N ASP A 181 9.45 28.19 15.84
CA ASP A 181 8.28 27.28 15.73
C ASP A 181 7.14 27.73 14.80
N ASP A 182 7.30 28.81 14.01
CA ASP A 182 6.20 29.48 13.30
C ASP A 182 5.47 28.61 12.25
N ASN A 183 6.07 27.49 11.80
CA ASN A 183 5.54 26.62 10.72
C ASN A 183 5.26 25.15 11.12
N LEU A 184 5.30 24.77 12.40
CA LEU A 184 5.21 23.36 12.83
C LEU A 184 3.96 22.59 12.34
N GLN A 185 2.84 23.29 12.16
CA GLN A 185 1.60 22.69 11.64
C GLN A 185 1.69 22.32 10.15
N GLU A 186 2.45 23.07 9.36
CA GLU A 186 2.67 22.75 7.96
C GLU A 186 3.62 21.55 7.83
N ASP A 187 4.68 21.52 8.64
CA ASP A 187 5.63 20.42 8.71
C ASP A 187 4.94 19.10 9.06
N LYS A 188 4.08 19.09 10.09
CA LYS A 188 3.29 17.90 10.46
C LYS A 188 2.37 17.41 9.33
N LYS A 189 1.83 18.33 8.51
CA LYS A 189 1.01 17.94 7.34
C LYS A 189 1.87 17.28 6.27
N VAL A 190 3.07 17.79 6.01
CA VAL A 190 3.99 17.23 5.02
C VAL A 190 4.43 15.82 5.44
N VAL A 191 4.76 15.60 6.72
CA VAL A 191 5.11 14.27 7.23
C VAL A 191 3.95 13.28 7.05
N LYS A 192 2.72 13.68 7.41
CA LYS A 192 1.52 12.85 7.20
C LYS A 192 1.29 12.48 5.73
N GLN A 193 1.62 13.38 4.80
CA GLN A 193 1.59 13.07 3.37
C GLN A 193 2.64 12.01 3.02
N LEU A 194 3.86 12.11 3.56
CA LEU A 194 4.91 11.11 3.39
C LEU A 194 4.46 9.73 3.87
N THR A 195 3.90 9.62 5.08
CA THR A 195 3.34 8.37 5.64
C THR A 195 2.28 7.76 4.71
N THR A 196 1.43 8.61 4.14
CA THR A 196 0.35 8.16 3.24
C THR A 196 0.92 7.58 1.94
N GLU A 197 1.98 8.17 1.41
CA GLU A 197 2.64 7.70 0.19
C GLU A 197 3.47 6.43 0.43
N ILE A 198 4.12 6.29 1.59
CA ILE A 198 4.79 5.04 2.02
C ILE A 198 3.77 3.90 2.03
N ARG A 199 2.65 4.05 2.75
CA ARG A 199 1.59 3.03 2.84
C ARG A 199 0.96 2.66 1.50
N LYS A 200 0.78 3.64 0.60
CA LYS A 200 0.31 3.36 -0.77
C LYS A 200 1.33 2.51 -1.53
N THR A 201 2.61 2.80 -1.37
CA THR A 201 3.70 2.08 -2.06
C THR A 201 3.86 0.66 -1.51
N GLU A 202 3.75 0.46 -0.20
CA GLU A 202 3.69 -0.87 0.43
C GLU A 202 2.56 -1.73 -0.15
N LYS A 203 1.39 -1.12 -0.37
CA LYS A 203 0.26 -1.81 -0.99
C LYS A 203 0.56 -2.22 -2.44
N LEU A 204 1.29 -1.40 -3.20
CA LEU A 204 1.74 -1.77 -4.55
C LEU A 204 2.75 -2.92 -4.52
N VAL A 205 3.69 -2.91 -3.56
CA VAL A 205 4.63 -4.02 -3.33
C VAL A 205 3.88 -5.32 -3.02
N HIS A 206 2.85 -5.27 -2.16
CA HIS A 206 2.00 -6.44 -1.90
C HIS A 206 1.30 -6.94 -3.17
N TYR A 207 0.74 -6.03 -3.99
CA TYR A 207 0.12 -6.43 -5.25
C TYR A 207 1.13 -7.06 -6.22
N GLN A 208 2.34 -6.51 -6.31
CA GLN A 208 3.40 -7.08 -7.14
C GLN A 208 3.82 -8.47 -6.65
N ARG A 209 3.90 -8.68 -5.34
CA ARG A 209 4.17 -10.00 -4.75
C ARG A 209 3.10 -11.03 -5.12
N ASP A 210 1.83 -10.66 -4.98
CA ASP A 210 0.72 -11.55 -5.31
C ASP A 210 0.75 -11.96 -6.79
N GLU A 211 1.08 -11.05 -7.70
CA GLU A 211 1.24 -11.37 -9.13
C GLU A 211 2.45 -12.27 -9.39
N ALA A 212 3.58 -12.04 -8.73
CA ALA A 212 4.79 -12.85 -8.87
C ALA A 212 4.55 -14.32 -8.48
N SER A 213 3.62 -14.58 -7.56
CA SER A 213 3.23 -15.95 -7.18
C SER A 213 2.51 -16.73 -8.29
N LEU A 214 1.85 -16.03 -9.23
CA LEU A 214 1.13 -16.64 -10.35
C LEU A 214 1.99 -16.84 -11.60
N TYR A 215 2.92 -15.91 -11.86
CA TYR A 215 3.75 -15.92 -13.07
C TYR A 215 5.21 -16.24 -12.72
N PRO A 216 5.69 -17.49 -12.96
CA PRO A 216 7.05 -17.88 -12.62
C PRO A 216 8.15 -17.03 -13.28
N TRP A 217 7.89 -16.42 -14.44
CA TRP A 217 8.86 -15.53 -15.09
C TRP A 217 9.03 -14.17 -14.39
N VAL A 218 8.08 -13.78 -13.52
CA VAL A 218 8.19 -12.59 -12.66
C VAL A 218 9.03 -12.89 -11.42
N ARG A 219 9.20 -14.17 -11.06
CA ARG A 219 10.08 -14.62 -9.96
C ARG A 219 11.55 -14.22 -10.17
N ASN A 220 11.98 -14.01 -11.42
CA ASN A 220 13.32 -13.45 -11.73
C ASN A 220 13.53 -12.02 -11.19
N ARG A 221 12.51 -11.36 -10.64
CA ARG A 221 12.58 -10.02 -10.04
C ARG A 221 12.34 -10.01 -8.54
N GLU A 222 12.47 -11.17 -7.88
CA GLU A 222 12.29 -11.29 -6.43
C GLU A 222 13.28 -10.41 -5.65
N ALA A 223 14.51 -10.29 -6.16
CA ALA A 223 15.51 -9.39 -5.60
C ALA A 223 15.14 -7.89 -5.72
N GLU A 224 14.56 -7.46 -6.85
CA GLU A 224 14.06 -6.07 -7.00
C GLU A 224 12.93 -5.78 -6.00
N LEU A 225 12.05 -6.75 -5.76
CA LEU A 225 10.95 -6.60 -4.82
C LEU A 225 11.44 -6.56 -3.37
N GLN A 226 12.36 -7.44 -3.00
CA GLN A 226 13.02 -7.41 -1.69
C GLN A 226 13.79 -6.12 -1.46
N MET A 227 14.44 -5.59 -2.50
CA MET A 227 15.08 -4.29 -2.45
C MET A 227 14.06 -3.20 -2.14
N ALA A 228 12.96 -3.13 -2.90
CA ALA A 228 11.92 -2.13 -2.68
C ALA A 228 11.34 -2.18 -1.24
N GLU A 229 11.18 -3.37 -0.66
CA GLU A 229 10.75 -3.53 0.73
C GLU A 229 11.73 -3.01 1.75
N ARG A 230 13.02 -3.34 1.60
CA ARG A 230 14.07 -2.79 2.46
C ARG A 230 14.10 -1.28 2.38
N GLN A 231 13.91 -0.73 1.18
CA GLN A 231 13.88 0.72 0.99
C GLN A 231 12.66 1.38 1.64
N LEU A 232 11.49 0.74 1.59
CA LEU A 232 10.30 1.23 2.29
C LEU A 232 10.42 1.13 3.81
N LEU A 233 10.98 0.03 4.34
CA LEU A 233 11.27 -0.10 5.77
C LEU A 233 12.22 0.99 6.27
N PHE A 234 13.24 1.32 5.49
CA PHE A 234 14.10 2.46 5.78
C PHE A 234 13.31 3.77 5.79
N LEU A 235 12.47 4.03 4.78
CA LEU A 235 11.68 5.26 4.71
C LEU A 235 10.66 5.38 5.84
N ASP A 236 10.09 4.27 6.30
CA ASP A 236 9.18 4.22 7.45
C ASP A 236 9.93 4.54 8.76
N ASN A 237 11.11 3.95 8.98
CA ASN A 237 11.97 4.31 10.11
C ASN A 237 12.43 5.77 10.05
N PHE A 238 12.81 6.27 8.87
CA PHE A 238 13.19 7.66 8.66
C PHE A 238 12.05 8.61 9.01
N GLU A 239 10.81 8.29 8.61
CA GLU A 239 9.61 9.05 8.94
C GLU A 239 9.38 9.12 10.46
N TYR A 240 9.63 8.02 11.17
CA TYR A 240 9.55 7.96 12.63
C TYR A 240 10.53 8.94 13.30
N HIS A 241 11.80 8.94 12.88
CA HIS A 241 12.82 9.85 13.43
C HIS A 241 12.55 11.32 13.09
N LEU A 242 12.04 11.59 11.88
CA LEU A 242 11.65 12.93 11.50
C LEU A 242 10.46 13.43 12.35
N ASN A 243 9.47 12.57 12.61
CA ASN A 243 8.38 12.86 13.54
C ASN A 243 8.86 13.08 14.98
N ALA A 244 9.94 12.42 15.42
CA ALA A 244 10.54 12.64 16.72
C ALA A 244 11.16 14.04 16.83
N LEU A 245 11.89 14.47 15.80
CA LEU A 245 12.46 15.82 15.71
C LEU A 245 11.40 16.92 15.81
N LEU A 246 10.25 16.76 15.16
CA LEU A 246 9.12 17.71 15.21
C LEU A 246 8.41 17.77 16.58
N ARG A 247 8.82 16.96 17.56
CA ARG A 247 8.26 16.98 18.93
C ARG A 247 9.23 17.57 19.95
N VAL A 248 10.49 17.78 19.59
CA VAL A 248 11.48 18.36 20.50
C VAL A 248 11.16 19.85 20.70
N SER A 249 11.24 20.34 21.94
CA SER A 249 11.11 21.77 22.23
C SER A 249 12.43 22.49 21.90
N PHE A 250 12.35 23.62 21.19
CA PHE A 250 13.53 24.37 20.73
C PHE A 250 13.85 25.60 21.58
N GLU A 251 13.10 25.85 22.66
CA GLU A 251 13.10 27.14 23.38
C GLU A 251 14.42 27.50 24.10
N GLU A 252 15.42 26.61 24.16
CA GLU A 252 16.67 26.89 24.88
C GLU A 252 17.95 26.31 24.22
N ILE A 253 18.00 26.17 22.88
CA ILE A 253 19.18 25.59 22.20
C ILE A 253 20.41 26.51 22.28
N LYS A 254 21.48 26.04 22.93
CA LYS A 254 22.73 26.80 23.17
C LYS A 254 23.89 26.42 22.23
N TRP A 255 23.61 26.26 20.93
CA TRP A 255 24.67 26.02 19.93
C TRP A 255 25.33 27.29 19.41
N THR A 256 26.66 27.24 19.23
CA THR A 256 27.41 28.30 18.55
C THR A 256 27.08 28.33 17.06
N LYS A 257 27.48 29.41 16.38
CA LYS A 257 27.29 29.53 14.93
C LYS A 257 28.05 28.43 14.18
N GLU A 258 29.28 28.12 14.61
CA GLU A 258 30.07 27.04 13.99
C GLU A 258 29.39 25.68 14.12
N GLU A 259 28.79 25.38 15.28
CA GLU A 259 28.08 24.13 15.53
C GLU A 259 26.82 24.01 14.65
N ARG A 260 26.04 25.09 14.55
CA ARG A 260 24.85 25.13 13.68
C ARG A 260 25.23 24.94 12.21
N ASP A 261 26.29 25.59 11.76
CA ASP A 261 26.77 25.48 10.37
C ASP A 261 27.30 24.06 10.08
N LEU A 262 27.97 23.41 11.04
CA LEU A 262 28.40 22.01 10.93
C LEU A 262 27.19 21.07 10.79
N ILE A 263 26.19 21.20 11.66
CA ILE A 263 24.96 20.39 11.61
C ILE A 263 24.24 20.60 10.27
N MET A 264 24.09 21.85 9.84
CA MET A 264 23.39 22.15 8.59
C MET A 264 24.13 21.61 7.36
N GLN A 265 25.46 21.67 7.34
CA GLN A 265 26.27 21.08 6.26
C GLN A 265 26.11 19.55 6.19
N ALA A 266 26.10 18.88 7.35
CA ALA A 266 25.85 17.45 7.43
C ALA A 266 24.44 17.11 6.90
N VAL A 267 23.40 17.77 7.42
CA VAL A 267 22.02 17.56 6.99
C VAL A 267 21.82 17.80 5.50
N THR A 268 22.44 18.86 4.94
CA THR A 268 22.32 19.17 3.51
C THR A 268 22.93 18.06 2.65
N ALA A 269 24.10 17.54 3.05
CA ALA A 269 24.73 16.42 2.35
C ALA A 269 23.87 15.15 2.41
N LEU A 270 23.32 14.83 3.60
CA LEU A 270 22.44 13.68 3.79
C LEU A 270 21.13 13.80 2.97
N ALA A 271 20.55 15.00 2.92
CA ALA A 271 19.38 15.29 2.10
C ALA A 271 19.68 15.12 0.60
N ASP A 272 20.86 15.56 0.16
CA ASP A 272 21.30 15.40 -1.23
C ASP A 272 21.53 13.93 -1.60
N ASP A 273 22.07 13.12 -0.69
CA ASP A 273 22.23 11.67 -0.85
C ASP A 273 20.86 10.97 -1.03
N LEU A 274 19.85 11.37 -0.25
CA LEU A 274 18.49 10.86 -0.36
C LEU A 274 17.79 11.29 -1.66
N ARG A 275 18.11 12.49 -2.17
CA ARG A 275 17.61 12.99 -3.47
C ARG A 275 18.30 12.29 -4.64
N HIS A 276 19.59 11.97 -4.52
CA HIS A 276 20.45 11.50 -5.61
C HIS A 276 21.13 10.17 -5.28
N SER A 277 20.34 9.13 -5.04
CA SER A 277 20.74 7.79 -4.59
C SER A 277 21.82 7.05 -5.41
N ILE A 278 22.24 7.58 -6.56
CA ILE A 278 23.20 6.94 -7.48
C ILE A 278 24.66 7.29 -7.13
N ASN A 279 24.90 8.40 -6.42
CA ASN A 279 26.25 8.94 -6.16
C ASN A 279 26.61 8.95 -4.65
N PHE A 280 26.10 7.99 -3.88
CA PHE A 280 26.36 7.93 -2.44
C PHE A 280 27.85 7.70 -2.13
N ASP A 281 28.49 8.70 -1.52
CA ASP A 281 29.89 8.64 -1.10
C ASP A 281 29.98 8.17 0.36
N HIS A 282 30.19 6.86 0.52
CA HIS A 282 30.32 6.23 1.84
C HIS A 282 31.40 6.88 2.71
N LYS A 283 32.51 7.33 2.12
CA LYS A 283 33.61 7.91 2.89
C LYS A 283 33.20 9.28 3.44
N LYS A 284 32.63 10.13 2.57
CA LYS A 284 32.11 11.44 2.98
C LYS A 284 31.02 11.29 4.05
N HIS A 285 30.11 10.32 3.89
CA HIS A 285 29.06 10.02 4.87
C HIS A 285 29.63 9.64 6.23
N GLN A 286 30.62 8.74 6.27
CA GLN A 286 31.29 8.34 7.51
C GLN A 286 32.07 9.49 8.18
N ASP A 287 32.75 10.33 7.39
CA ASP A 287 33.49 11.49 7.91
C ASP A 287 32.53 12.51 8.56
N GLN A 288 31.35 12.72 7.96
CA GLN A 288 30.29 13.58 8.52
C GLN A 288 29.66 12.98 9.78
N LEU A 289 29.31 11.68 9.77
CA LEU A 289 28.79 10.97 10.93
C LEU A 289 29.75 11.08 12.12
N LYS A 290 31.05 10.90 11.88
CA LYS A 290 32.07 11.08 12.90
C LYS A 290 32.07 12.50 13.46
N SER A 291 32.02 13.51 12.59
CA SER A 291 32.00 14.92 13.01
C SER A 291 30.79 15.27 13.88
N ILE A 292 29.60 14.74 13.53
CA ILE A 292 28.37 14.92 14.33
C ILE A 292 28.47 14.16 15.67
N THR A 293 29.04 12.95 15.65
CA THR A 293 29.24 12.13 16.85
C THR A 293 30.21 12.80 17.82
N ASP A 294 31.30 13.39 17.32
CA ASP A 294 32.26 14.15 18.13
C ASP A 294 31.58 15.39 18.75
N LEU A 295 30.75 16.10 17.98
CA LEU A 295 29.94 17.22 18.48
C LEU A 295 28.94 16.79 19.58
N PHE A 296 28.31 15.63 19.43
CA PHE A 296 27.43 15.05 20.45
C PHE A 296 28.17 14.83 21.77
N TRP A 297 29.35 14.20 21.73
CA TRP A 297 30.16 13.96 22.93
C TRP A 297 30.80 15.22 23.51
N GLU A 298 31.02 16.26 22.71
CA GLU A 298 31.49 17.55 23.20
C GLU A 298 30.38 18.29 23.97
N ASN A 299 29.18 18.39 23.39
CA ASN A 299 28.03 18.95 24.07
C ASN A 299 27.66 18.15 25.32
N SER A 300 27.88 16.83 25.33
CA SER A 300 27.61 16.02 26.50
C SER A 300 28.43 16.39 27.73
N LYS A 301 29.62 16.96 27.54
CA LYS A 301 30.49 17.41 28.62
C LYS A 301 30.10 18.77 29.19
N ARG A 302 29.26 19.55 28.48
CA ARG A 302 28.84 20.90 28.88
C ARG A 302 27.69 20.88 29.88
N VAL A 303 27.06 19.72 30.12
CA VAL A 303 26.02 19.54 31.14
C VAL A 303 26.69 19.33 32.51
N PRO A 304 26.57 20.26 33.47
CA PRO A 304 27.23 20.13 34.77
C PRO A 304 26.60 19.00 35.60
N ALA A 305 27.44 18.22 36.28
CA ALA A 305 27.02 17.12 37.16
C ALA A 305 26.15 17.54 38.38
N ASN A 306 26.01 18.85 38.64
CA ASN A 306 25.38 19.40 39.84
C ASN A 306 23.96 19.98 39.64
N ASP A 307 23.46 20.12 38.41
CA ASP A 307 22.09 20.63 38.14
C ASP A 307 21.02 19.52 38.07
N ALA A 308 21.39 18.31 38.50
CA ALA A 308 20.61 17.09 38.33
C ALA A 308 19.55 16.73 39.41
N PRO A 309 19.02 17.57 40.33
CA PRO A 309 17.95 17.07 41.21
C PRO A 309 16.55 17.05 40.60
N ASN A 310 16.22 17.84 39.55
CA ASN A 310 14.81 18.10 39.22
C ASN A 310 14.39 18.11 37.74
N THR A 311 15.26 17.79 36.79
CA THR A 311 14.87 17.75 35.37
C THR A 311 14.94 16.32 34.84
N SER A 312 13.80 15.63 34.78
CA SER A 312 13.67 14.27 34.22
C SER A 312 13.78 14.21 32.68
N LEU A 313 14.20 15.31 32.05
CA LEU A 313 14.21 15.50 30.61
C LEU A 313 15.65 15.75 30.13
N PHE A 314 16.08 15.00 29.10
CA PHE A 314 17.33 15.25 28.40
C PHE A 314 17.31 16.64 27.75
N PRO A 315 18.45 17.36 27.67
CA PRO A 315 18.48 18.64 26.97
C PRO A 315 18.15 18.46 25.48
N PRO A 316 17.46 19.43 24.85
CA PRO A 316 16.95 19.30 23.49
C PRO A 316 18.07 19.08 22.46
N GLU A 317 19.26 19.64 22.69
CA GLU A 317 20.43 19.46 21.83
C GLU A 317 20.84 17.99 21.71
N PHE A 318 20.74 17.22 22.79
CA PHE A 318 21.07 15.80 22.78
C PHE A 318 20.04 15.01 21.99
N ALA A 319 18.76 15.30 22.18
CA ALA A 319 17.70 14.64 21.43
C ALA A 319 17.90 14.87 19.93
N ILE A 320 18.13 16.12 19.51
CA ILE A 320 18.31 16.47 18.10
C ILE A 320 19.55 15.79 17.49
N LEU A 321 20.70 15.84 18.17
CA LEU A 321 21.93 15.20 17.68
C LEU A 321 21.82 13.68 17.67
N TYR A 322 21.16 13.08 18.67
CA TYR A 322 20.89 11.65 18.71
C TYR A 322 20.02 11.20 17.53
N GLU A 323 18.93 11.93 17.26
CA GLU A 323 18.08 11.66 16.10
C GLU A 323 18.87 11.82 14.79
N LEU A 324 19.72 12.84 14.66
CA LEU A 324 20.57 13.03 13.48
C LEU A 324 21.54 11.86 13.27
N ILE A 325 22.25 11.43 14.33
CA ILE A 325 23.16 10.28 14.30
C ILE A 325 22.39 9.02 13.89
N THR A 326 21.20 8.81 14.46
CA THR A 326 20.36 7.64 14.14
C THR A 326 19.91 7.65 12.68
N ILE A 327 19.55 8.82 12.16
CA ILE A 327 19.20 8.98 10.74
C ILE A 327 20.42 8.69 9.85
N TYR A 328 21.61 9.15 10.23
CA TYR A 328 22.85 8.83 9.51
C TYR A 328 23.14 7.32 9.48
N ASP A 329 23.00 6.63 10.61
CA ASP A 329 23.18 5.17 10.71
C ASP A 329 22.14 4.42 9.86
N LEU A 330 20.91 4.93 9.78
CA LEU A 330 19.88 4.34 8.92
C LEU A 330 20.22 4.49 7.43
N VAL A 331 20.75 5.65 7.03
CA VAL A 331 21.16 5.91 5.64
C VAL A 331 22.36 5.03 5.25
N ASP A 332 23.32 4.84 6.16
CA ASP A 332 24.47 3.96 5.92
C ASP A 332 24.03 2.51 5.66
N LYS A 333 23.09 2.00 6.49
CA LYS A 333 22.49 0.66 6.30
C LYS A 333 21.67 0.54 5.02
N PHE A 334 21.08 1.64 4.53
CA PHE A 334 20.31 1.67 3.31
C PHE A 334 21.19 1.59 2.05
N PHE A 335 22.36 2.22 2.08
CA PHE A 335 23.29 2.28 0.95
C PHE A 335 24.45 1.27 1.01
N ASP A 336 24.55 0.44 2.06
CA ASP A 336 25.62 -0.56 2.26
C ASP A 336 25.97 -1.30 0.95
N PRO A 337 27.25 -1.34 0.52
CA PRO A 337 27.66 -1.91 -0.76
C PRO A 337 27.32 -3.40 -0.91
N ASN A 338 27.11 -4.15 0.18
CA ASN A 338 26.65 -5.54 0.12
C ASN A 338 25.17 -5.65 -0.24
N SER A 339 24.36 -4.68 0.19
CA SER A 339 22.99 -4.52 -0.25
C SER A 339 22.95 -4.09 -1.72
N VAL A 340 23.84 -3.19 -2.15
CA VAL A 340 23.98 -2.74 -3.54
C VAL A 340 24.61 -3.80 -4.47
N LYS A 341 25.49 -4.68 -3.98
CA LYS A 341 26.01 -5.84 -4.73
C LYS A 341 24.92 -6.86 -5.03
N ALA A 342 24.09 -7.19 -4.04
CA ALA A 342 22.90 -8.02 -4.28
C ALA A 342 21.97 -7.38 -5.32
N VAL A 343 21.89 -6.04 -5.34
CA VAL A 343 21.14 -5.25 -6.34
C VAL A 343 21.77 -5.32 -7.73
N GLN A 344 23.09 -5.24 -7.86
CA GLN A 344 23.77 -5.32 -9.16
C GLN A 344 23.81 -6.75 -9.74
N GLU A 345 23.87 -7.77 -8.87
CA GLU A 345 23.80 -9.18 -9.29
C GLU A 345 22.40 -9.53 -9.80
N ALA A 346 21.34 -9.00 -9.17
CA ALA A 346 19.96 -9.16 -9.63
C ALA A 346 19.65 -8.45 -10.96
N ILE A 347 20.32 -7.33 -11.26
CA ILE A 347 20.16 -6.60 -12.52
C ILE A 347 20.89 -7.30 -13.68
N LYS A 348 21.89 -8.15 -13.39
CA LYS A 348 22.68 -8.89 -14.39
C LYS A 348 22.17 -10.31 -14.67
N SER A 349 21.27 -10.84 -13.84
CA SER A 349 20.59 -12.15 -14.02
C SER A 349 19.22 -12.00 -14.64
#